data_AF-A0A3C1Q9H6-F1
#
_entry.id   AF-A0A3C1Q9H6-F1
#
_cell.length_a   1.000
_cell.length_b   1.000
_cell.length_c   1.000
_cell.angle_alpha   90.00
_cell.angle_beta   90.00
_cell.angle_gamma   90.00
#
_symmetry.space_group_name_H-M   'P 1'
#
loop_
_entity.id
_entity.type
_entity.pdbx_description
1 polymer ?
#
loop_
_entity_poly.entity_id
_entity_poly.type
_entity_poly.pdbx_seq_one_letter_code
_entity_poly.pdbx_strand_id
1 'polypeptide(L)'
;MSVNLQHEIYLHYDELADEEIVDIAKQGDSDAEEYLIHKYKNFVRAKARSYFLIGADREDIIQEGMIGLYKAIRDFKPDKLASFRAFAELCITRQIITAIKTATRQKHIPLNSYVSLNKPIYDEESDRTLLDVLSGNKITDPEELVISREEF
;
A
#
# COMPACT_ATOMS: atom_id res chain seq x y z
N MET A 1 -14.97 2.67 38.40
CA MET A 1 -14.35 3.99 38.66
C MET A 1 -13.60 4.51 37.45
N SER A 2 -12.82 3.71 36.71
CA SER A 2 -12.10 4.13 35.50
C SER A 2 -12.99 4.56 34.31
N VAL A 3 -14.10 3.88 34.07
CA VAL A 3 -15.01 4.17 32.92
C VAL A 3 -15.66 5.56 33.03
N ASN A 4 -15.93 6.05 34.25
CA ASN A 4 -16.50 7.39 34.44
C ASN A 4 -15.50 8.50 34.09
N LEU A 5 -14.23 8.29 34.41
CA LEU A 5 -13.18 9.28 34.17
C LEU A 5 -12.90 9.44 32.67
N GLN A 6 -12.81 8.33 31.92
CA GLN A 6 -12.69 8.38 30.46
C GLN A 6 -13.89 9.04 29.80
N HIS A 7 -15.12 8.80 30.29
CA HIS A 7 -16.31 9.45 29.76
C HIS A 7 -16.29 10.97 29.99
N GLU A 8 -15.91 11.43 31.19
CA GLU A 8 -15.78 12.86 31.51
C GLU A 8 -14.69 13.55 30.67
N ILE A 9 -13.56 12.90 30.43
CA ILE A 9 -12.48 13.40 29.57
C ILE A 9 -12.96 13.57 28.11
N TYR A 10 -13.70 12.58 27.59
CA TYR A 10 -14.22 12.65 26.22
C TYR A 10 -15.29 13.75 26.05
N LEU A 11 -16.13 13.97 27.07
CA LEU A 11 -17.10 15.06 27.07
C LEU A 11 -16.42 16.43 27.02
N HIS A 12 -15.28 16.60 27.69
CA HIS A 12 -14.51 17.84 27.61
C HIS A 12 -13.99 18.11 26.19
N TYR A 13 -13.44 17.11 25.52
CA TYR A 13 -12.93 17.27 24.15
C TYR A 13 -14.05 17.45 23.11
N ASP A 14 -15.27 16.97 23.35
CA ASP A 14 -16.41 17.18 22.45
C ASP A 14 -16.81 18.67 22.31
N GLU A 15 -16.48 19.51 23.30
CA GLU A 15 -16.75 20.95 23.29
C GLU A 15 -15.67 21.78 22.58
N LEU A 16 -14.51 21.18 22.27
CA LEU A 16 -13.36 21.86 21.66
C LEU A 16 -13.33 21.67 20.14
N ALA A 17 -12.72 22.63 19.43
CA ALA A 17 -12.42 22.46 18.01
C ALA A 17 -11.33 21.40 17.82
N ASP A 18 -11.37 20.68 16.70
CA ASP A 18 -10.38 19.62 16.42
C ASP A 18 -8.95 20.17 16.42
N GLU A 19 -8.75 21.40 15.93
CA GLU A 19 -7.47 22.09 15.94
C GLU A 19 -6.92 22.31 17.35
N GLU A 20 -7.78 22.63 18.33
CA GLU A 20 -7.38 22.83 19.72
C GLU A 20 -6.96 21.51 20.35
N ILE A 21 -7.72 20.44 20.11
CA ILE A 21 -7.42 19.09 20.62
C ILE A 21 -6.10 18.58 20.03
N VAL A 22 -5.82 18.87 18.76
CA VAL A 22 -4.55 18.54 18.11
C VAL A 22 -3.38 19.25 18.78
N ASP A 23 -3.53 20.52 19.14
CA ASP A 23 -2.47 21.25 19.85
C ASP A 23 -2.24 20.71 21.27
N ILE A 24 -3.29 20.25 21.96
CA ILE A 24 -3.18 19.55 23.25
C ILE A 24 -2.46 18.20 23.08
N ALA A 25 -2.85 17.40 22.09
CA ALA A 25 -2.20 16.12 21.78
C ALA A 25 -0.70 16.30 21.48
N LYS A 26 -0.33 17.35 20.73
CA LYS A 26 1.07 17.67 20.40
C LYS A 26 1.90 18.12 21.61
N GLN A 27 1.26 18.54 22.70
CA GLN A 27 1.94 18.84 23.97
C GLN A 27 2.24 17.57 24.78
N GLY A 28 1.82 16.39 24.31
CA GLY A 28 2.09 15.10 24.94
C GLY A 28 0.89 14.50 25.68
N ASP A 29 -0.30 15.08 25.54
CA ASP A 29 -1.53 14.51 26.08
C ASP A 29 -1.99 13.31 25.23
N SER A 30 -1.85 12.11 25.80
CA SER A 30 -2.25 10.87 25.14
C SER A 30 -3.76 10.71 25.03
N ASP A 31 -4.53 11.28 25.96
CA ASP A 31 -5.99 11.15 25.96
C ASP A 31 -6.59 11.99 24.83
N ALA A 32 -6.03 13.17 24.57
CA ALA A 32 -6.40 14.00 23.41
C ALA A 32 -6.09 13.31 22.07
N GLU A 33 -4.93 12.65 21.97
CA GLU A 33 -4.56 11.86 20.78
C GLU A 33 -5.51 10.67 20.58
N GLU A 34 -5.78 9.90 21.64
CA GLU A 34 -6.70 8.76 21.60
C GLU A 34 -8.12 9.20 21.24
N TYR A 35 -8.58 10.32 21.79
CA TYR A 35 -9.86 10.92 21.45
C TYR A 35 -9.96 11.22 19.95
N LEU A 36 -8.96 11.90 19.37
CA LEU A 36 -8.93 12.21 17.93
C LEU A 36 -8.91 10.95 17.06
N ILE A 37 -8.10 9.96 17.44
CA ILE A 37 -8.04 8.65 16.78
C ILE A 37 -9.42 7.99 16.77
N HIS A 38 -10.13 8.00 17.89
CA HIS A 38 -11.48 7.45 18.01
C HIS A 38 -12.51 8.22 17.18
N LYS A 39 -12.52 9.56 17.29
CA LYS A 39 -13.41 10.47 16.55
C LYS A 39 -13.30 10.27 15.04
N TYR A 40 -12.08 10.13 14.53
CA TYR A 40 -11.80 10.02 13.10
C TYR A 40 -11.76 8.57 12.56
N LYS A 41 -11.90 7.55 13.40
CA LYS A 41 -11.83 6.13 12.99
C LYS A 41 -12.80 5.78 11.86
N ASN A 42 -14.06 6.23 11.95
CA ASN A 42 -15.05 5.97 10.90
C ASN A 42 -14.80 6.78 9.63
N PHE A 43 -14.18 7.95 9.75
CA PHE A 43 -13.74 8.73 8.61
C PHE A 43 -12.62 8.02 7.84
N VAL A 44 -11.62 7.48 8.55
CA VAL A 44 -10.57 6.64 7.95
C VAL A 44 -11.18 5.44 7.23
N ARG A 45 -12.09 4.71 7.89
CA ARG A 45 -12.79 3.57 7.28
C ARG A 45 -13.53 3.96 6.01
N ALA A 46 -14.21 5.11 6.00
CA ALA A 46 -14.93 5.59 4.83
C ALA A 46 -13.97 5.88 3.67
N LYS A 47 -12.82 6.53 3.94
CA LYS A 47 -11.81 6.82 2.91
C LYS A 47 -11.12 5.55 2.39
N ALA A 48 -10.89 4.56 3.25
CA ALA A 48 -10.29 3.29 2.87
C ALA A 48 -11.18 2.44 1.93
N ARG A 49 -12.50 2.65 1.91
CA ARG A 49 -13.45 1.83 1.12
C ARG A 49 -13.19 1.83 -0.38
N SER A 50 -12.63 2.91 -0.93
CA SER A 50 -12.36 3.03 -2.37
C SER A 50 -11.06 2.37 -2.80
N TYR A 51 -10.30 1.79 -1.86
CA TYR A 51 -8.99 1.21 -2.11
C TYR A 51 -9.02 -0.30 -1.91
N PHE A 52 -8.21 -1.00 -2.70
CA PHE A 52 -8.07 -2.45 -2.65
C PHE A 52 -6.62 -2.83 -2.97
N LEU A 53 -6.11 -3.85 -2.28
CA LEU A 53 -4.79 -4.42 -2.51
C LEU A 53 -4.95 -5.94 -2.59
N ILE A 54 -4.57 -6.51 -3.74
CA ILE A 54 -4.66 -7.95 -3.98
C ILE A 54 -3.76 -8.67 -2.97
N GLY A 55 -4.33 -9.65 -2.26
CA GLY A 55 -3.61 -10.44 -1.26
C GLY A 55 -3.49 -9.77 0.12
N ALA A 56 -4.15 -8.63 0.34
CA ALA A 56 -4.23 -7.99 1.66
C ALA A 56 -5.68 -7.87 2.12
N ASP A 57 -5.87 -7.83 3.44
CA ASP A 57 -7.19 -7.66 4.03
C ASP A 57 -7.61 -6.20 4.00
N ARG A 58 -8.92 -5.97 4.04
CA ARG A 58 -9.45 -4.60 4.13
C ARG A 58 -8.99 -3.87 5.39
N GLU A 59 -8.75 -4.62 6.48
CA GLU A 59 -8.22 -4.07 7.72
C GLU A 59 -6.78 -3.56 7.54
N ASP A 60 -5.96 -4.15 6.66
CA ASP A 60 -4.60 -3.65 6.39
C ASP A 60 -4.64 -2.24 5.77
N ILE A 61 -5.58 -2.02 4.85
CA ILE A 61 -5.80 -0.71 4.23
C ILE A 61 -6.28 0.31 5.26
N ILE A 62 -7.18 -0.11 6.16
CA ILE A 62 -7.66 0.75 7.25
C ILE A 62 -6.51 1.12 8.17
N GLN A 63 -5.64 0.17 8.53
CA GLN A 63 -4.49 0.43 9.40
C GLN A 63 -3.50 1.40 8.77
N GLU A 64 -3.22 1.29 7.47
CA GLU A 64 -2.44 2.30 6.74
C GLU A 64 -3.12 3.67 6.78
N GLY A 65 -4.45 3.71 6.65
CA GLY A 65 -5.22 4.93 6.85
C GLY A 65 -5.08 5.52 8.27
N MET A 66 -5.11 4.67 9.30
CA MET A 66 -4.94 5.10 10.70
C MET A 66 -3.53 5.65 10.94
N ILE A 67 -2.49 5.06 10.35
CA ILE A 67 -1.12 5.61 10.37
C ILE A 67 -1.09 7.00 9.72
N GLY A 68 -1.83 7.20 8.63
CA GLY A 68 -1.97 8.50 7.98
C GLY A 68 -2.65 9.54 8.88
N LEU A 69 -3.69 9.15 9.61
CA LEU A 69 -4.35 10.01 10.61
C LEU A 69 -3.40 10.38 11.75
N TYR A 70 -2.67 9.41 12.30
CA TYR A 70 -1.70 9.64 13.38
C TYR A 70 -0.63 10.67 12.97
N LYS A 71 -0.09 10.53 11.75
CA LYS A 71 0.83 11.53 11.18
C LYS A 71 0.16 12.90 11.01
N ALA A 72 -1.12 12.94 10.66
CA ALA A 72 -1.85 14.20 10.54
C ALA A 72 -1.96 14.92 11.89
N ILE A 73 -2.28 14.20 12.97
CA ILE A 73 -2.36 14.77 14.34
C ILE A 73 -1.01 15.39 14.71
N ARG A 74 0.09 14.65 14.52
CA ARG A 74 1.43 15.11 14.87
C ARG A 74 1.91 16.31 14.03
N ASP A 75 1.66 16.26 12.71
CA ASP A 75 2.30 17.18 11.75
C ASP A 75 1.40 18.37 11.36
N PHE A 76 0.15 18.44 11.86
CA PHE A 76 -0.77 19.53 11.57
C PHE A 76 -0.23 20.86 12.07
N LYS A 77 -0.43 21.89 11.25
CA LYS A 77 -0.08 23.27 11.59
C LYS A 77 -1.27 24.19 11.25
N PRO A 78 -1.80 24.92 12.25
CA PRO A 78 -3.00 25.77 12.07
C PRO A 78 -2.74 27.05 11.28
N ASP A 79 -1.47 27.40 11.03
CA ASP A 79 -1.06 28.55 10.21
C ASP A 79 -1.38 28.35 8.71
N LYS A 80 -1.69 27.12 8.30
CA LYS A 80 -2.13 26.81 6.94
C LYS A 80 -3.65 26.88 6.88
N LEU A 81 -4.20 27.57 5.87
CA LEU A 81 -5.63 27.87 5.66
C LEU A 81 -6.59 26.66 5.53
N ALA A 82 -6.16 25.44 5.88
CA ALA A 82 -6.96 24.22 5.80
C ALA A 82 -7.34 23.75 7.21
N SER A 83 -8.59 23.35 7.40
CA SER A 83 -9.03 22.71 8.64
C SER A 83 -8.27 21.40 8.88
N PHE A 84 -8.18 20.99 10.14
CA PHE A 84 -7.57 19.72 10.51
C PHE A 84 -8.20 18.55 9.75
N ARG A 85 -9.53 18.54 9.62
CA ARG A 85 -10.25 17.52 8.86
C ARG A 85 -9.74 17.39 7.42
N ALA A 86 -9.55 18.50 6.72
CA ALA A 86 -9.06 18.49 5.34
C ALA A 86 -7.61 18.00 5.26
N PHE A 87 -6.77 18.40 6.22
CA PHE A 87 -5.39 17.93 6.31
C PHE A 87 -5.31 16.43 6.63
N ALA A 88 -6.13 15.95 7.57
CA ALA A 88 -6.22 14.54 7.92
C ALA A 88 -6.65 13.71 6.71
N GLU A 89 -7.66 14.16 5.95
CA GLU A 89 -8.06 13.50 4.71
C GLU A 89 -6.90 13.30 3.73
N LEU A 90 -6.10 14.36 3.54
CA LEU A 90 -4.94 14.35 2.66
C LEU A 90 -3.91 13.31 3.12
N CYS A 91 -3.58 13.30 4.41
CA CYS A 91 -2.59 12.39 5.00
C CYS A 91 -3.06 10.92 4.96
N ILE A 92 -4.30 10.66 5.35
CA ILE A 92 -4.93 9.33 5.31
C ILE A 92 -4.86 8.76 3.88
N THR A 93 -5.33 9.55 2.91
CA THR A 93 -5.39 9.14 1.51
C THR A 93 -4.00 8.88 0.94
N ARG A 94 -3.03 9.77 1.22
CA ARG A 94 -1.65 9.61 0.76
C ARG A 94 -0.97 8.40 1.38
N GLN A 95 -1.21 8.11 2.65
CA GLN A 95 -0.61 6.95 3.32
C GLN A 95 -1.12 5.65 2.71
N ILE A 96 -2.44 5.52 2.50
CA ILE A 96 -3.04 4.37 1.82
C ILE A 96 -2.45 4.17 0.41
N ILE A 97 -2.40 5.23 -0.40
CA ILE A 97 -1.85 5.16 -1.76
C ILE A 97 -0.37 4.76 -1.74
N THR A 98 0.40 5.32 -0.80
CA THR A 98 1.83 5.00 -0.63
C THR A 98 2.03 3.53 -0.29
N ALA A 99 1.23 2.98 0.64
CA ALA A 99 1.29 1.58 1.01
C ALA A 99 1.01 0.66 -0.18
N ILE A 100 -0.08 0.93 -0.91
CA ILE A 100 -0.45 0.16 -2.12
C ILE A 100 0.65 0.24 -3.17
N LYS A 101 1.16 1.44 -3.48
CA LYS A 101 2.26 1.62 -4.44
C LYS A 101 3.55 0.93 -4.02
N THR A 102 3.78 0.79 -2.71
CA THR A 102 4.96 0.13 -2.18
C THR A 102 4.83 -1.38 -2.30
N ALA A 103 3.67 -1.94 -1.92
CA ALA A 103 3.37 -3.36 -2.04
C ALA A 103 3.31 -3.84 -3.50
N THR A 104 2.80 -3.02 -4.41
CA THR A 104 2.69 -3.34 -5.84
C THR A 104 3.92 -2.96 -6.65
N ARG A 105 4.99 -2.50 -5.99
CA ARG A 105 6.17 -1.98 -6.70
C ARG A 105 6.89 -3.11 -7.43
N GLN A 106 6.82 -3.09 -8.75
CA GLN A 106 7.40 -4.10 -9.63
C GLN A 106 8.94 -4.09 -9.71
N LYS A 107 9.65 -3.29 -8.90
CA LYS A 107 11.12 -3.16 -8.97
C LYS A 107 11.86 -4.48 -8.68
N HIS A 108 11.22 -5.42 -7.98
CA HIS A 108 11.76 -6.75 -7.72
C HIS A 108 11.18 -7.84 -8.64
N ILE A 109 10.28 -7.50 -9.58
CA ILE A 109 9.72 -8.48 -10.52
C ILE A 109 10.82 -9.13 -11.36
N PRO A 110 11.74 -8.38 -12.02
CA PRO A 110 12.81 -9.01 -12.79
C PRO A 110 13.69 -9.97 -11.97
N LEU A 111 13.86 -9.73 -10.66
CA LEU A 111 14.65 -10.58 -9.76
C LEU A 111 13.89 -11.82 -9.28
N ASN A 112 12.57 -11.76 -9.20
CA ASN A 112 11.72 -12.85 -8.68
C ASN A 112 11.05 -13.68 -9.79
N SER A 113 11.02 -13.16 -11.03
CA SER A 113 10.46 -13.83 -12.20
C SER A 113 11.49 -14.08 -13.29
N TYR A 114 12.80 -14.04 -12.96
CA TYR A 114 13.81 -14.37 -13.95
C TYR A 114 13.68 -15.84 -14.35
N VAL A 115 13.77 -16.09 -15.65
CA VAL A 115 13.92 -17.44 -16.19
C VAL A 115 15.38 -17.55 -16.61
N SER A 116 16.12 -18.48 -16.00
CA SER A 116 17.52 -18.70 -16.35
C SER A 116 17.61 -19.20 -17.80
N LEU A 117 18.41 -18.52 -18.62
CA LEU A 117 18.65 -18.93 -20.02
C LEU A 117 19.39 -20.28 -20.11
N ASN A 118 20.10 -20.66 -19.05
CA ASN A 118 20.83 -21.93 -18.96
C ASN A 118 19.98 -23.06 -18.37
N LYS A 119 18.69 -22.82 -18.07
CA LYS A 119 17.81 -23.88 -17.57
C LYS A 119 17.41 -24.81 -18.72
N PRO A 120 17.51 -26.14 -18.55
CA PRO A 120 16.96 -27.12 -19.48
C PRO A 120 15.46 -26.89 -19.73
N ILE A 121 15.00 -27.03 -20.97
CA ILE A 121 13.61 -26.71 -21.36
C ILE A 121 12.65 -27.89 -21.09
N TYR A 122 13.13 -29.12 -21.23
CA TYR A 122 12.28 -30.32 -21.24
C TYR A 122 12.36 -31.11 -19.93
N ASP A 123 13.53 -31.64 -19.58
CA ASP A 123 13.80 -32.33 -18.32
C ASP A 123 15.17 -31.89 -17.75
N GLU A 124 15.47 -32.25 -16.50
CA GLU A 124 16.73 -31.86 -15.82
C GLU A 124 17.98 -32.58 -16.38
N GLU A 125 17.81 -33.62 -17.19
CA GLU A 125 18.89 -34.36 -17.86
C GLU A 125 19.17 -33.84 -19.28
N SER A 126 18.33 -32.93 -19.78
CA SER A 126 18.44 -32.38 -21.13
C SER A 126 19.52 -31.30 -21.20
N ASP A 127 20.48 -31.49 -22.11
CA ASP A 127 21.52 -30.50 -22.40
C ASP A 127 20.99 -29.25 -23.12
N ARG A 128 19.71 -29.25 -23.56
CA ARG A 128 19.15 -28.18 -24.38
C ARG A 128 18.51 -27.09 -23.52
N THR A 129 19.10 -25.90 -23.58
CA THR A 129 18.71 -24.74 -22.77
C THR A 129 17.87 -23.73 -23.54
N LEU A 130 17.21 -22.80 -22.82
CA LEU A 130 16.47 -21.67 -23.43
C LEU A 130 17.37 -20.81 -24.33
N LEU A 131 18.65 -20.69 -23.98
CA LEU A 131 19.63 -19.98 -24.78
C LEU A 131 19.80 -20.62 -26.17
N ASP A 132 19.83 -21.95 -26.26
CA ASP A 132 20.01 -22.67 -27.54
C ASP A 132 18.81 -22.49 -28.48
N VAL A 133 17.60 -22.32 -27.91
CA VAL A 133 16.39 -22.06 -28.69
C VAL A 133 16.32 -20.62 -29.15
N LEU A 134 16.64 -19.65 -28.28
CA LEU A 134 16.60 -18.22 -28.62
C LEU A 134 17.74 -17.81 -29.57
N SER A 135 18.91 -18.42 -29.42
CA SER A 135 20.05 -18.28 -30.35
C SER A 135 19.80 -19.01 -31.67
N GLY A 136 18.74 -19.82 -31.73
CA GLY A 136 18.31 -20.64 -32.85
C GLY A 136 17.72 -19.89 -34.05
N ASN A 137 17.92 -18.58 -34.18
CA ASN A 137 17.88 -17.94 -35.49
C ASN A 137 19.18 -18.25 -36.27
N LYS A 138 19.54 -19.55 -36.37
CA LYS A 138 20.13 -19.98 -37.63
C LYS A 138 19.02 -19.75 -38.65
N ILE A 139 19.31 -18.92 -39.64
CA ILE A 139 18.51 -18.78 -40.85
C ILE A 139 18.14 -20.20 -41.27
N THR A 140 16.91 -20.64 -40.98
CA THR A 140 16.38 -21.88 -41.52
C THR A 140 16.44 -21.70 -43.02
N ASP A 141 17.24 -22.54 -43.67
CA ASP A 141 17.25 -22.62 -45.11
C ASP A 141 15.80 -22.83 -45.55
N PRO A 142 15.22 -21.91 -46.35
CA PRO A 142 13.85 -22.04 -46.82
C PRO A 142 13.56 -23.40 -47.46
N GLU A 143 14.58 -24.05 -48.04
CA GLU A 143 14.50 -25.40 -48.59
C GLU A 143 14.13 -26.45 -47.52
N GLU A 144 14.78 -26.41 -46.35
CA GLU A 144 14.58 -27.39 -45.28
C GLU A 144 13.17 -27.29 -44.65
N LEU A 145 12.63 -26.07 -44.56
CA LEU A 145 11.26 -25.82 -44.08
C LEU A 145 10.19 -26.36 -45.03
N VAL A 146 10.41 -26.31 -46.35
CA VAL A 146 9.46 -26.81 -47.35
C VAL A 146 9.45 -28.33 -47.35
N ILE A 147 10.63 -28.97 -47.34
CA ILE A 147 10.75 -30.43 -47.33
C ILE A 147 10.06 -31.06 -46.11
N SER A 148 10.20 -30.44 -44.92
CA SER A 148 9.55 -30.93 -43.69
C SER A 148 8.01 -30.92 -43.73
N ARG A 149 7.40 -30.16 -44.64
CA ARG A 149 5.94 -30.10 -44.82
C ARG A 149 5.41 -31.10 -45.84
N GLU A 150 6.28 -31.73 -46.63
CA GLU A 150 5.91 -32.70 -47.66
C GLU A 150 5.92 -34.15 -47.15
N GLU A 151 6.48 -34.43 -45.96
CA GLU A 151 6.52 -35.77 -45.36
C GLU A 151 5.31 -36.13 -44.47
N PHE A 152 4.21 -35.36 -44.50
CA PHE A 152 2.93 -35.72 -43.86
C PHE A 152 1.74 -35.70 -44.82
#